data_AF-A0A538NT39-F1
#
_entry.id   AF-A0A538NT39-F1
#
_cell.length_a   1.000
_cell.length_b   1.000
_cell.length_c   1.000
_cell.angle_alpha   90.00
_cell.angle_beta   90.00
_cell.angle_gamma   90.00
#
_symmetry.space_group_name_H-M   'P 1'
#
loop_
_entity.id
_entity.type
_entity.pdbx_description
1 polymer ?
#
loop_
_entity_poly.entity_id
_entity_poly.type
_entity_poly.pdbx_seq_one_letter_code
_entity_poly.pdbx_strand_id
1 'polypeptide(L)'
;MIEALKRNWWVLVIRGICGIVFGVIAFAYPGLALATLVILFGAWVLIDGVFRIVGATAGRASDPDWGFHLIIGLLGVVVGFLTFRAPGITALILVIYIGAWALMIGAVEIALAIKLRRELKGEWLLVLMGLVSIIFAVLLLWNPGPGALALLWLIASYAIVLGVLAIFFGFRLRSLRTPLPS
;
A
#
# COMPACT_ATOMS: atom_id res chain seq x y z
N MET A 1 17.48 -21.55 3.39
CA MET A 1 16.31 -20.66 3.24
C MET A 1 15.05 -21.24 3.89
N ILE A 2 14.61 -22.45 3.52
CA ILE A 2 13.37 -23.07 4.05
C ILE A 2 13.41 -23.29 5.57
N GLU A 3 14.56 -23.69 6.14
CA GLU A 3 14.73 -23.85 7.60
C GLU A 3 14.60 -22.55 8.39
N ALA A 4 15.02 -21.41 7.83
CA ALA A 4 14.84 -20.10 8.47
C ALA A 4 13.37 -19.67 8.46
N LEU A 5 12.65 -19.94 7.37
CA LEU A 5 11.21 -19.70 7.26
C LEU A 5 10.41 -20.60 8.21
N LYS A 6 10.83 -21.86 8.37
CA LYS A 6 10.27 -22.81 9.33
C LYS A 6 10.45 -22.34 10.76
N ARG A 7 11.65 -21.92 11.15
CA ARG A 7 11.92 -21.41 12.52
C ARG A 7 11.08 -20.16 12.84
N ASN A 8 10.81 -19.34 11.83
CA ASN A 8 10.05 -18.10 11.96
C ASN A 8 8.57 -18.25 11.55
N TRP A 9 8.03 -19.47 11.54
CA TRP A 9 6.62 -19.72 11.20
C TRP A 9 5.64 -18.88 12.04
N TRP A 10 6.01 -18.64 13.31
CA TRP A 10 5.25 -17.84 14.26
C TRP A 10 5.12 -16.37 13.81
N VAL A 11 6.10 -15.82 13.09
CA VAL A 11 6.04 -14.45 12.56
C VAL A 11 4.92 -14.32 11.53
N LEU A 12 4.71 -15.34 10.69
CA LEU A 12 3.60 -15.36 9.73
C LEU A 12 2.24 -15.41 10.43
N VAL A 13 2.14 -16.21 11.50
CA VAL A 13 0.90 -16.32 12.29
C VAL A 13 0.60 -15.01 13.01
N ILE A 14 1.57 -14.40 13.70
CA ILE A 14 1.38 -13.11 14.39
C ILE A 14 1.01 -12.03 13.38
N ARG A 15 1.74 -11.94 12.27
CA ARG A 15 1.43 -10.98 11.20
C ARG A 15 0.00 -11.17 10.70
N GLY A 16 -0.44 -12.42 10.52
CA GLY A 16 -1.79 -12.72 10.08
C GLY A 16 -2.86 -12.34 11.09
N ILE A 17 -2.65 -12.63 12.38
CA ILE A 17 -3.54 -12.20 13.47
C ILE A 17 -3.64 -10.67 13.50
N CYS A 18 -2.50 -9.96 13.45
CA CYS A 18 -2.48 -8.50 13.40
C CYS A 18 -3.25 -7.96 12.19
N GLY A 19 -3.10 -8.59 11.01
CA GLY A 19 -3.84 -8.20 9.79
C GLY A 19 -5.35 -8.37 9.92
N ILE A 20 -5.81 -9.47 10.51
CA ILE A 20 -7.24 -9.71 10.77
C ILE A 20 -7.79 -8.70 11.76
N VAL A 21 -7.09 -8.50 12.89
CA VAL A 21 -7.51 -7.53 13.93
C VAL A 21 -7.59 -6.13 13.34
N PHE A 22 -6.58 -5.72 12.57
CA PHE A 22 -6.58 -4.44 11.86
C PHE A 22 -7.80 -4.32 10.93
N GLY A 23 -8.06 -5.33 10.09
CA GLY A 23 -9.19 -5.30 9.16
C GLY A 23 -10.54 -5.24 9.86
N VAL A 24 -10.72 -6.00 10.95
CA VAL A 24 -11.95 -5.98 11.76
C VAL A 24 -12.15 -4.60 12.41
N ILE A 25 -11.10 -4.02 13.00
CA ILE A 25 -11.16 -2.67 13.58
C ILE A 25 -11.47 -1.63 12.49
N ALA A 26 -10.88 -1.76 11.31
CA ALA A 26 -11.11 -0.84 10.19
C ALA A 26 -12.57 -0.88 9.69
N PHE A 27 -13.22 -2.05 9.70
CA PHE A 27 -14.64 -2.16 9.41
C PHE A 27 -15.53 -1.60 10.52
N ALA A 28 -15.19 -1.85 11.78
CA ALA A 28 -15.97 -1.41 12.93
C ALA A 28 -15.88 0.12 13.15
N TYR A 29 -14.71 0.72 12.91
CA TYR A 29 -14.41 2.12 13.18
C TYR A 29 -13.75 2.80 11.98
N PRO A 30 -14.46 2.97 10.86
CA PRO A 30 -13.86 3.42 9.60
C PRO A 30 -13.28 4.85 9.70
N GLY A 31 -13.93 5.74 10.44
CA GLY A 31 -13.42 7.10 10.66
C GLY A 31 -12.09 7.12 11.43
N LEU A 32 -11.96 6.29 12.47
CA LEU A 32 -10.72 6.20 13.26
C LEU A 32 -9.60 5.55 12.45
N ALA A 33 -9.91 4.51 11.68
CA ALA A 33 -8.93 3.84 10.82
C ALA A 33 -8.42 4.77 9.72
N LEU A 34 -9.30 5.53 9.05
CA LEU A 34 -8.90 6.56 8.08
C LEU A 34 -8.02 7.63 8.72
N ALA A 35 -8.41 8.18 9.87
CA ALA A 35 -7.61 9.18 10.58
C ALA A 35 -6.22 8.62 10.94
N THR A 36 -6.17 7.38 11.42
CA THR A 36 -4.91 6.70 11.76
C THR A 36 -4.00 6.55 10.53
N LEU A 37 -4.54 6.09 9.40
CA LEU A 37 -3.77 5.95 8.15
C LEU A 37 -3.20 7.29 7.69
N VAL A 38 -4.00 8.36 7.75
CA VAL A 38 -3.58 9.71 7.34
C VAL A 38 -2.50 10.26 8.27
N ILE A 39 -2.66 10.09 9.58
CA ILE A 39 -1.67 10.53 10.57
C ILE A 39 -0.36 9.77 10.40
N LEU A 40 -0.41 8.45 10.20
CA LEU A 40 0.77 7.63 9.95
C LEU A 40 1.46 8.04 8.65
N PHE A 41 0.70 8.33 7.59
CA PHE A 41 1.25 8.88 6.35
C PHE A 41 1.94 10.22 6.59
N GLY A 42 1.29 11.15 7.31
CA GLY A 42 1.88 12.45 7.65
C GLY A 42 3.17 12.33 8.45
N ALA A 43 3.21 11.41 9.43
CA ALA A 43 4.41 11.10 10.20
C ALA A 43 5.52 10.54 9.31
N TRP A 44 5.20 9.58 8.45
CA TRP A 44 6.17 8.98 7.51
C TRP A 44 6.76 10.03 6.57
N VAL A 45 5.92 10.86 5.94
CA VAL A 45 6.36 11.91 5.01
C VAL A 45 7.22 12.96 5.71
N LEU A 46 6.89 13.29 6.96
CA LEU A 46 7.70 14.21 7.77
C LEU A 46 9.07 13.59 8.07
N ILE A 47 9.12 12.34 8.51
CA ILE A 47 10.36 11.62 8.80
C ILE A 47 11.22 11.50 7.54
N ASP A 48 10.65 11.06 6.42
CA ASP A 48 11.34 10.98 5.13
C ASP A 48 11.88 12.35 4.68
N GLY A 49 11.06 13.40 4.82
CA GLY A 49 11.46 14.77 4.50
C GLY A 49 12.67 15.23 5.32
N VAL A 50 12.68 14.97 6.62
CA VAL A 50 13.82 15.28 7.51
C VAL A 50 15.06 14.50 7.09
N PHE A 51 14.95 13.19 6.84
CA PHE A 51 16.09 12.39 6.40
C PHE A 51 16.65 12.85 5.06
N ARG A 52 15.80 13.26 4.11
CA ARG A 52 16.23 13.83 2.83
C ARG A 52 17.00 15.15 3.01
N ILE A 53 16.53 16.04 3.90
CA ILE A 53 17.23 17.30 4.20
C ILE A 53 18.61 16.99 4.81
N VAL A 54 18.66 16.13 5.82
CA VAL A 54 19.92 15.75 6.48
C VAL A 54 20.88 15.10 5.47
N GLY A 55 20.40 14.14 4.68
CA GLY A 55 21.19 13.48 3.64
C GLY A 55 21.71 14.44 2.58
N ALA A 56 20.87 15.35 2.07
CA ALA A 56 21.25 16.35 1.07
C ALA A 56 22.32 17.31 1.61
N THR A 57 22.23 17.71 2.89
CA THR A 57 23.23 18.59 3.50
C THR A 57 24.56 17.87 3.77
N ALA A 58 24.51 16.61 4.20
CA ALA A 58 25.71 15.80 4.46
C ALA A 58 26.43 15.36 3.18
N GLY A 59 25.70 15.07 2.10
CA GLY A 59 26.21 14.59 0.82
C GLY A 59 26.47 15.68 -0.23
N ARG A 60 26.28 16.96 0.11
CA ARG A 60 26.27 18.09 -0.84
C ARG A 60 27.46 18.15 -1.81
N ALA A 61 28.66 17.79 -1.36
CA ALA A 61 29.86 17.84 -2.18
C ALA A 61 29.97 16.69 -3.20
N SER A 62 29.25 15.59 -2.97
CA SER A 62 29.36 14.35 -3.75
C SER A 62 28.10 14.03 -4.55
N ASP A 63 27.00 14.74 -4.30
CA ASP A 63 25.71 14.55 -4.93
C ASP A 63 25.37 15.75 -5.84
N PRO A 64 25.41 15.60 -7.17
CA PRO A 64 25.01 16.65 -8.12
C PRO A 64 23.56 17.12 -7.93
N ASP A 65 22.69 16.25 -7.42
CA ASP A 65 21.25 16.48 -7.28
C ASP A 65 20.86 16.90 -5.84
N TRP A 66 21.84 17.23 -4.99
CA TRP A 66 21.62 17.59 -3.58
C TRP A 66 20.54 18.67 -3.40
N GLY A 67 20.50 19.66 -4.28
CA GLY A 67 19.53 20.76 -4.23
C GLY A 67 18.10 20.28 -4.47
N PHE A 68 17.91 19.32 -5.36
CA PHE A 68 16.61 18.72 -5.62
C PHE A 68 16.14 17.87 -4.44
N HIS A 69 17.04 17.07 -3.85
CA HIS A 69 16.74 16.30 -2.63
C HIS A 69 16.37 17.20 -1.45
N LEU A 70 17.05 18.35 -1.30
CA LEU A 70 16.72 19.34 -0.28
C LEU A 70 15.32 19.93 -0.49
N ILE A 71 14.96 20.31 -1.72
CA ILE A 71 13.63 20.84 -2.05
C ILE A 71 12.55 19.81 -1.77
N ILE A 72 12.73 18.57 -2.23
CA ILE A 72 11.75 17.49 -1.96
C ILE A 72 11.62 17.26 -0.45
N GLY A 73 12.74 17.24 0.28
CA GLY A 73 12.74 17.07 1.72
C GLY A 73 11.95 18.17 2.43
N LEU A 74 12.16 19.42 2.04
CA LEU A 74 11.43 20.57 2.58
C LEU A 74 9.93 20.50 2.28
N LEU A 75 9.57 20.17 1.04
CA LEU A 75 8.17 19.95 0.66
C LEU A 75 7.55 18.81 1.48
N GLY A 76 8.29 17.73 1.70
CA GLY A 76 7.87 16.61 2.55
C GLY A 76 7.57 17.07 3.98
N VAL A 77 8.46 17.85 4.61
CA VAL A 77 8.22 18.39 5.95
C VAL A 77 6.97 19.27 6.00
N VAL A 78 6.78 20.15 5.01
CA VAL A 78 5.58 21.00 4.91
C VAL A 78 4.32 20.15 4.77
N VAL A 79 4.30 19.18 3.85
CA VAL A 79 3.15 18.29 3.64
C VAL A 79 2.85 17.46 4.89
N GLY A 80 3.88 16.93 5.55
CA GLY A 80 3.75 16.22 6.82
C GLY A 80 3.07 17.08 7.87
N PHE A 81 3.55 18.31 8.08
CA PHE A 81 2.95 19.24 9.03
C PHE A 81 1.49 19.62 8.69
N LEU A 82 1.21 19.92 7.42
CA LEU A 82 -0.14 20.21 6.94
C LEU A 82 -1.10 19.04 7.17
N THR A 83 -0.59 17.81 7.08
CA THR A 83 -1.39 16.60 7.32
C THR A 83 -1.90 16.51 8.75
N PHE A 84 -1.08 16.85 9.75
CA PHE A 84 -1.55 16.90 11.14
C PHE A 84 -2.54 18.06 11.37
N ARG A 85 -2.38 19.17 10.66
CA ARG A 85 -3.25 20.35 10.84
C ARG A 85 -4.62 20.20 10.18
N ALA A 86 -4.67 19.50 9.05
CA ALA A 86 -5.87 19.32 8.23
C ALA A 86 -5.98 17.88 7.70
N PRO A 87 -6.13 16.86 8.58
CA PRO A 87 -6.13 15.46 8.17
C PRO A 87 -7.24 15.11 7.17
N GLY A 88 -8.40 15.78 7.25
CA GLY A 88 -9.49 15.57 6.28
C GLY A 88 -9.12 15.99 4.85
N ILE A 89 -8.34 17.07 4.69
CA ILE A 89 -7.88 17.53 3.38
C ILE A 89 -6.82 16.57 2.84
N THR A 90 -5.89 16.12 3.69
CA THR A 90 -4.91 15.11 3.27
C THR A 90 -5.58 13.80 2.88
N ALA A 91 -6.59 13.35 3.63
CA ALA A 91 -7.37 12.16 3.27
C ALA A 91 -7.97 12.30 1.87
N LEU A 92 -8.57 13.45 1.57
CA LEU A 92 -9.14 13.76 0.25
C LEU A 92 -8.08 13.71 -0.85
N ILE A 93 -6.93 14.37 -0.64
CA ILE A 93 -5.82 14.38 -1.60
C ILE A 93 -5.30 12.95 -1.85
N LEU A 94 -5.14 12.15 -0.80
CA LEU A 94 -4.70 10.76 -0.91
C LEU A 94 -5.69 9.92 -1.72
N VAL A 95 -6.99 10.09 -1.49
CA VAL A 95 -8.03 9.37 -2.26
C VAL A 95 -7.97 9.76 -3.73
N ILE A 96 -7.84 11.05 -4.04
CA ILE A 96 -7.72 11.53 -5.43
C ILE A 96 -6.44 10.97 -6.07
N TYR A 97 -5.31 11.01 -5.36
CA TYR A 97 -4.05 10.47 -5.84
C TYR A 97 -4.16 8.96 -6.16
N ILE A 98 -4.74 8.18 -5.24
CA ILE A 98 -4.94 6.74 -5.41
C ILE A 98 -5.91 6.46 -6.56
N GLY A 99 -7.00 7.23 -6.68
CA GLY A 99 -7.95 7.12 -7.79
C GLY A 99 -7.30 7.40 -9.14
N ALA A 100 -6.51 8.47 -9.24
CA ALA A 100 -5.77 8.81 -10.46
C ALA A 100 -4.73 7.72 -10.81
N TRP A 101 -4.04 7.17 -9.81
CA TRP A 101 -3.09 6.08 -10.01
C TRP A 101 -3.77 4.79 -10.48
N ALA A 102 -4.89 4.40 -9.86
CA ALA A 102 -5.69 3.25 -10.28
C ALA A 102 -6.24 3.42 -11.72
N LEU A 103 -6.62 4.64 -12.10
CA LEU A 103 -7.05 4.94 -13.47
C LEU A 103 -5.89 4.73 -14.46
N MET A 104 -4.70 5.23 -14.14
CA MET A 104 -3.50 5.03 -14.97
C MET A 104 -3.15 3.54 -15.11
N ILE A 105 -3.15 2.78 -14.01
CA ILE A 105 -2.90 1.33 -14.05
C ILE A 105 -3.93 0.63 -14.94
N GLY A 106 -5.22 0.91 -14.74
CA GLY A 106 -6.27 0.27 -15.52
C GLY A 106 -6.17 0.57 -17.01
N ALA A 107 -5.81 1.80 -17.37
CA ALA A 107 -5.54 2.18 -18.76
C ALA A 107 -4.35 1.42 -19.35
N VAL A 108 -3.26 1.27 -18.60
CA VAL A 108 -2.07 0.51 -19.02
C VAL A 108 -2.40 -0.98 -19.16
N GLU A 109 -3.14 -1.57 -18.23
CA GLU A 109 -3.54 -2.99 -18.28
C GLU A 109 -4.40 -3.30 -19.51
N ILE A 110 -5.36 -2.43 -19.84
CA ILE A 110 -6.17 -2.56 -21.05
C ILE A 110 -5.30 -2.40 -22.31
N ALA A 111 -4.40 -1.41 -22.33
CA ALA A 111 -3.50 -1.20 -23.46
C ALA A 111 -2.58 -2.42 -23.69
N LEU A 112 -2.04 -3.00 -22.61
CA LEU A 112 -1.23 -4.22 -22.65
C LEU A 112 -2.04 -5.43 -23.10
N ALA A 113 -3.28 -5.59 -22.63
CA ALA A 113 -4.16 -6.66 -23.05
C ALA A 113 -4.42 -6.62 -24.56
N ILE A 114 -4.64 -5.42 -25.13
CA ILE A 114 -4.83 -5.24 -26.58
C ILE A 114 -3.53 -5.54 -27.34
N LYS A 115 -2.39 -5.07 -26.84
CA LYS A 115 -1.09 -5.22 -27.52
C LYS A 115 -0.63 -6.67 -27.54
N LEU A 116 -0.78 -7.38 -26.43
CA LEU A 116 -0.29 -8.75 -26.27
C LEU A 116 -1.35 -9.80 -26.64
N ARG A 117 -2.42 -9.37 -27.34
CA ARG A 117 -3.59 -10.20 -27.64
C ARG A 117 -3.37 -11.43 -28.55
N ARG A 118 -2.14 -11.61 -29.00
CA ARG A 118 -1.73 -12.69 -29.90
C ARG A 118 -0.62 -13.56 -29.31
N GLU A 119 -0.09 -13.15 -28.16
CA GLU A 119 1.10 -13.74 -27.54
C GLU A 119 0.78 -14.43 -26.20
N LEU A 120 -0.35 -14.10 -25.55
CA LEU A 120 -0.68 -14.56 -24.20
C LEU A 120 -1.99 -15.37 -24.15
N LYS A 121 -1.92 -16.63 -23.72
CA LYS A 121 -3.13 -17.35 -23.31
C LYS A 121 -3.59 -16.81 -21.94
N GLY A 122 -4.58 -15.90 -21.93
CA GLY A 122 -5.14 -15.33 -20.70
C GLY A 122 -5.43 -13.82 -20.72
N GLU A 123 -5.39 -13.16 -21.88
CA GLU A 123 -5.56 -11.71 -22.07
C GLU A 123 -6.85 -11.14 -21.44
N TRP A 124 -7.91 -11.93 -21.38
CA TRP A 124 -9.19 -11.54 -20.77
C TRP A 124 -9.04 -11.20 -19.28
N LEU A 125 -8.08 -11.82 -18.58
CA LEU A 125 -7.77 -11.49 -17.17
C LEU A 125 -7.19 -10.08 -17.06
N LEU A 126 -6.31 -9.68 -17.99
CA LEU A 126 -5.76 -8.32 -18.01
C LEU A 126 -6.85 -7.28 -18.31
N VAL A 127 -7.74 -7.58 -19.24
CA VAL A 127 -8.92 -6.72 -19.51
C VAL A 127 -9.80 -6.60 -18.27
N LEU A 128 -10.06 -7.72 -17.59
CA LEU A 128 -10.88 -7.73 -16.37
C LEU A 128 -10.23 -6.92 -15.24
N MET A 129 -8.92 -7.10 -14.99
CA MET A 129 -8.17 -6.34 -13.99
C MET A 129 -8.22 -4.84 -14.32
N GLY A 130 -7.98 -4.48 -15.58
CA GLY A 130 -8.03 -3.09 -16.02
C GLY A 130 -9.41 -2.46 -15.85
N LEU A 131 -10.47 -3.17 -16.22
CA LEU A 131 -11.85 -2.71 -16.00
C LEU A 131 -12.17 -2.55 -14.51
N VAL A 132 -11.79 -3.52 -13.67
CA VAL A 132 -11.98 -3.42 -12.21
C VAL A 132 -11.24 -2.20 -11.65
N SER A 133 -10.01 -1.96 -12.08
CA SER A 133 -9.23 -0.80 -11.66
C SER A 133 -9.86 0.53 -12.11
N ILE A 134 -10.37 0.62 -13.34
CA ILE A 134 -11.05 1.82 -13.84
C ILE A 134 -12.36 2.06 -13.07
N ILE A 135 -13.17 1.01 -12.87
CA ILE A 135 -14.42 1.12 -12.10
C ILE A 135 -14.10 1.60 -10.68
N PHE A 136 -13.10 1.01 -10.04
CA PHE A 136 -12.65 1.43 -8.72
C PHE A 136 -12.19 2.90 -8.71
N ALA A 137 -11.40 3.32 -9.69
CA ALA A 137 -10.96 4.70 -9.82
C ALA A 137 -12.12 5.68 -9.99
N VAL A 138 -13.08 5.37 -10.86
CA VAL A 138 -14.28 6.20 -11.07
C VAL A 138 -15.11 6.30 -9.79
N LEU A 139 -15.28 5.19 -9.07
CA LEU A 139 -15.99 5.19 -7.78
C LEU A 139 -15.28 6.08 -6.74
N LEU A 140 -13.95 6.07 -6.70
CA LEU A 140 -13.17 6.93 -5.81
C LEU A 140 -13.29 8.41 -6.17
N LEU A 141 -13.21 8.74 -7.46
CA LEU A 141 -13.10 10.11 -7.93
C LEU A 141 -14.45 10.83 -8.05
N TRP A 142 -15.54 10.09 -8.32
CA TRP A 142 -16.88 10.67 -8.44
C TRP A 142 -17.38 11.26 -7.12
N ASN A 143 -17.14 10.55 -6.01
CA ASN A 143 -17.44 11.06 -4.67
C ASN A 143 -16.35 10.65 -3.69
N PRO A 144 -15.36 11.53 -3.44
CA PRO A 144 -14.18 11.17 -2.65
C PRO A 144 -14.47 10.82 -1.19
N GLY A 145 -15.57 11.31 -0.61
CA GLY A 145 -15.95 10.98 0.77
C GLY A 145 -16.28 9.48 0.93
N PRO A 146 -17.32 8.97 0.25
CA PRO A 146 -17.57 7.53 0.12
C PRO A 146 -16.42 6.77 -0.54
N GLY A 147 -15.68 7.39 -1.47
CA GLY A 147 -14.49 6.82 -2.09
C GLY A 147 -13.40 6.45 -1.08
N ALA A 148 -13.19 7.29 -0.07
CA ALA A 148 -12.28 7.00 1.04
C ALA A 148 -12.72 5.75 1.83
N LEU A 149 -14.02 5.61 2.08
CA LEU A 149 -14.59 4.44 2.77
C LEU A 149 -14.49 3.18 1.91
N ALA A 150 -14.76 3.28 0.61
CA ALA A 150 -14.60 2.16 -0.33
C ALA A 150 -13.15 1.67 -0.39
N LEU A 151 -12.19 2.59 -0.46
CA LEU A 151 -10.77 2.28 -0.38
C LEU A 151 -10.42 1.62 0.96
N LEU A 152 -10.93 2.14 2.08
CA LEU A 152 -10.70 1.56 3.40
C LEU A 152 -11.25 0.14 3.51
N TRP A 153 -12.47 -0.11 3.03
CA TRP A 153 -13.07 -1.45 3.02
C TRP A 153 -12.31 -2.41 2.11
N LEU A 154 -11.81 -1.94 0.98
CA LEU A 154 -10.93 -2.73 0.11
C LEU A 154 -9.64 -3.10 0.86
N ILE A 155 -8.99 -2.15 1.52
CA ILE A 155 -7.78 -2.40 2.32
C ILE A 155 -8.08 -3.36 3.48
N ALA A 156 -9.20 -3.18 4.18
CA ALA A 156 -9.59 -4.00 5.33
C ALA A 156 -9.90 -5.43 4.92
N SER A 157 -10.69 -5.63 3.85
CA SER A 157 -10.98 -6.95 3.29
C SER A 157 -9.70 -7.64 2.82
N TYR A 158 -8.82 -6.93 2.12
CA TYR A 158 -7.52 -7.45 1.71
C TYR A 158 -6.65 -7.87 2.90
N ALA A 159 -6.59 -7.04 3.95
CA ALA A 159 -5.85 -7.35 5.18
C ALA A 159 -6.38 -8.61 5.89
N ILE A 160 -7.70 -8.81 5.93
CA ILE A 160 -8.31 -10.02 6.50
C ILE A 160 -7.96 -11.24 5.66
N VAL A 161 -8.14 -11.17 4.33
CA VAL A 161 -7.84 -12.30 3.43
C VAL A 161 -6.37 -12.69 3.53
N LEU A 162 -5.46 -11.72 3.43
CA LEU A 162 -4.03 -11.98 3.61
C LEU A 162 -3.70 -12.50 5.01
N GLY A 163 -4.40 -12.02 6.04
CA GLY A 163 -4.21 -12.47 7.40
C GLY A 163 -4.58 -13.94 7.59
N VAL A 164 -5.73 -14.34 7.05
CA VAL A 164 -6.17 -15.75 7.03
C VAL A 164 -5.18 -16.62 6.26
N LEU A 165 -4.75 -16.18 5.07
CA LEU A 165 -3.75 -16.89 4.28
C LEU A 165 -2.41 -17.02 5.03
N ALA A 166 -1.95 -15.95 5.68
CA ALA A 166 -0.68 -15.94 6.43
C ALA A 166 -0.73 -16.91 7.62
N ILE A 167 -1.85 -16.98 8.34
CA ILE A 167 -2.06 -17.95 9.42
C ILE A 167 -2.02 -19.38 8.86
N PHE A 168 -2.77 -19.63 7.77
CA PHE A 168 -2.81 -20.93 7.13
C PHE A 168 -1.42 -21.39 6.67
N PHE A 169 -0.67 -20.53 5.96
CA PHE A 169 0.68 -20.83 5.51
C PHE A 169 1.65 -20.97 6.69
N GLY A 170 1.53 -20.15 7.74
CA GLY A 170 2.35 -20.27 8.95
C GLY A 170 2.21 -21.65 9.60
N PHE A 171 0.99 -22.16 9.74
CA PHE A 171 0.77 -23.51 10.24
C PHE A 171 1.24 -24.60 9.26
N ARG A 172 1.05 -24.39 7.96
CA ARG A 172 1.54 -25.32 6.93
C ARG A 172 3.07 -25.42 6.93
N LEU A 173 3.78 -24.31 7.16
CA LEU A 173 5.24 -24.29 7.30
C LEU A 173 5.72 -25.04 8.54
N ARG A 174 4.99 -24.90 9.66
CA ARG A 174 5.27 -25.65 10.89
C ARG A 174 5.11 -27.16 10.70
N SER A 175 4.19 -27.61 9.85
CA SER A 175 3.89 -29.04 9.66
C SER A 175 4.77 -29.76 8.64
N LEU A 176 5.59 -29.03 7.87
CA LEU A 176 6.56 -29.64 6.94
C LEU A 176 7.58 -30.47 7.73
N ARG A 177 7.75 -31.75 7.42
CA ARG A 177 8.81 -32.59 8.03
C ARG A 177 10.18 -32.22 7.45
N THR A 178 11.21 -32.17 8.29
CA THR A 178 12.61 -32.11 7.84
C THR A 178 12.96 -33.45 7.19
N PRO A 179 13.47 -33.51 5.94
CA PRO A 179 13.98 -34.75 5.38
C PRO A 179 15.12 -35.27 6.26
N LEU A 180 15.10 -36.55 6.62
CA LEU A 180 16.19 -37.19 7.34
C LEU A 180 17.46 -37.14 6.47
N PRO A 181 18.65 -36.83 7.03
CA PRO A 181 19.89 -36.94 6.29
C PRO A 181 20.12 -38.42 5.92
N SER A 182 20.30 -38.69 4.63
CA SER A 182 20.73 -39.98 4.09
C SER A 182 22.22 -40.19 4.30
#